data_AF-A0A7S0QZC0-F1
#
_entry.id   AF-A0A7S0QZC0-F1
#
_cell.length_a   1.000
_cell.length_b   1.000
_cell.length_c   1.000
_cell.angle_alpha   90.00
_cell.angle_beta   90.00
_cell.angle_gamma   90.00
#
_symmetry.space_group_name_H-M   'P 1'
#
loop_
_entity.id
_entity.type
_entity.pdbx_description
1 polymer ?
#
loop_
_entity_poly.entity_id
_entity_poly.type
_entity_poly.pdbx_seq_one_letter_code
_entity_poly.pdbx_strand_id
1 'polypeptide(L)'
;ADAWSAAQPNIWGAAAVENAKAASEVEEAAEKVLESAKAEREQAEKASKELEAAPAVPITDPTTGLDLRIDPAKLTVAQLQEELTKRGLDAKWNPLKGKAPLVERLQGHLDAARAQHVVFEEESARVREVAARLAATKAAVDQARAALDAAHAATKEARQALKEPFIPDAVLIDPSPSLTADGVMLEPVSLEAVMKASENSKDEEHFEAAVFAEAFHEMLAARFGRTLLR
;
A
#
# COMPACT_ATOMS: atom_id res chain seq x y z
N ALA A 1 15.37 10.04 55.64
CA ALA A 1 14.98 10.24 54.23
C ALA A 1 15.40 8.97 53.51
N ASP A 2 14.45 8.16 53.08
CA ASP A 2 14.74 6.86 52.47
C ASP A 2 15.66 7.05 51.27
N ALA A 3 16.81 6.38 51.30
CA ALA A 3 17.95 6.59 50.40
C ALA A 3 17.73 6.09 48.95
N TRP A 4 16.47 5.87 48.56
CA TRP A 4 16.11 5.25 47.28
C TRP A 4 15.22 6.22 46.52
N SER A 5 15.82 7.25 45.91
CA SER A 5 15.09 8.18 45.07
C SER A 5 15.04 7.67 43.62
N ALA A 6 13.81 7.56 43.12
CA ALA A 6 13.40 7.51 41.72
C ALA A 6 13.94 6.32 40.91
N ALA A 7 13.09 5.29 40.77
CA ALA A 7 13.15 4.40 39.62
C ALA A 7 13.25 5.25 38.35
N GLN A 8 14.40 5.23 37.69
CA GLN A 8 14.51 5.86 36.37
C GLN A 8 13.45 5.20 35.47
N PRO A 9 12.71 5.99 34.65
CA PRO A 9 11.73 5.43 33.74
C PRO A 9 12.44 4.38 32.87
N ASN A 10 11.88 3.17 32.81
CA ASN A 10 12.40 2.11 31.96
C ASN A 10 12.30 2.58 30.51
N ILE A 11 13.41 3.11 29.97
CA ILE A 11 13.53 3.64 28.61
C ILE A 11 13.10 2.60 27.57
N TRP A 12 13.32 1.31 27.84
CA TRP A 12 12.91 0.20 26.99
C TRP A 12 11.40 -0.02 27.01
N GLY A 13 10.78 0.09 28.19
CA GLY A 13 9.32 0.03 28.33
C GLY A 13 8.61 1.21 27.66
N ALA A 14 9.16 2.42 27.80
CA ALA A 14 8.64 3.61 27.12
C ALA A 14 8.72 3.48 25.59
N ALA A 15 9.86 3.02 25.06
CA ALA A 15 10.04 2.77 23.62
C ALA A 15 9.09 1.66 23.11
N ALA A 16 8.89 0.58 23.87
CA ALA A 16 7.95 -0.48 23.50
C ALA A 16 6.50 0.02 23.44
N VAL A 17 6.09 0.88 24.37
CA VAL A 17 4.75 1.51 24.36
C VAL A 17 4.58 2.45 23.16
N GLU A 18 5.59 3.26 22.85
CA GLU A 18 5.56 4.12 21.66
C GLU A 18 5.48 3.30 20.37
N ASN A 19 6.28 2.24 20.26
CA ASN A 19 6.23 1.33 19.11
C ASN A 19 4.87 0.66 18.95
N ALA A 20 4.24 0.23 20.04
CA ALA A 20 2.90 -0.36 20.00
C ALA A 20 1.82 0.63 19.58
N LYS A 21 1.93 1.90 20.01
CA LYS A 21 1.03 2.98 19.55
C LYS A 21 1.21 3.24 18.06
N ALA A 22 2.46 3.42 17.61
CA ALA A 22 2.78 3.65 16.21
C ALA A 22 2.29 2.49 15.33
N ALA A 23 2.47 1.23 15.75
CA ALA A 23 1.97 0.07 15.03
C ALA A 23 0.43 0.07 14.91
N SER A 24 -0.27 0.41 16.00
CA SER A 24 -1.74 0.53 16.00
C SER A 24 -2.24 1.65 15.08
N GLU A 25 -1.54 2.78 15.00
CA GLU A 25 -1.88 3.88 14.09
C GLU A 25 -1.67 3.48 12.61
N VAL A 26 -0.61 2.72 12.32
CA VAL A 26 -0.34 2.17 10.98
C VAL A 26 -1.42 1.16 10.57
N GLU A 27 -1.87 0.31 11.49
CA GLU A 27 -2.99 -0.60 11.29
C GLU A 27 -4.29 0.15 10.95
N GLU A 28 -4.67 1.16 11.73
CA GLU A 28 -5.86 1.98 11.44
C GLU A 28 -5.74 2.71 10.09
N ALA A 29 -4.55 3.20 9.75
CA ALA A 29 -4.30 3.80 8.45
C ALA A 29 -4.44 2.79 7.31
N ALA A 30 -3.94 1.56 7.49
CA ALA A 30 -4.05 0.49 6.50
C ALA A 30 -5.51 0.06 6.29
N GLU A 31 -6.33 0.01 7.36
CA GLU A 31 -7.77 -0.25 7.25
C GLU A 31 -8.47 0.83 6.41
N LYS A 32 -8.19 2.11 6.67
CA LYS A 32 -8.75 3.23 5.89
C LYS A 32 -8.36 3.14 4.41
N VAL A 33 -7.12 2.79 4.10
CA VAL A 33 -6.65 2.60 2.72
C VAL A 33 -7.38 1.42 2.06
N LEU A 34 -7.56 0.31 2.77
CA LEU A 34 -8.29 -0.85 2.25
C LEU A 34 -9.76 -0.51 1.95
N GLU A 35 -10.44 0.21 2.84
CA GLU A 35 -11.82 0.64 2.62
C GLU A 35 -11.94 1.63 1.43
N SER A 36 -11.01 2.58 1.31
CA SER A 36 -10.93 3.46 0.13
C SER A 36 -10.74 2.67 -1.16
N ALA A 37 -9.81 1.71 -1.18
CA ALA A 37 -9.53 0.88 -2.35
C ALA A 37 -10.75 0.01 -2.74
N LYS A 38 -11.50 -0.54 -1.76
CA LYS A 38 -12.74 -1.26 -2.01
C LYS A 38 -13.82 -0.35 -2.62
N ALA A 39 -13.98 0.87 -2.09
CA ALA A 39 -14.94 1.83 -2.63
C ALA A 39 -14.62 2.23 -4.08
N GLU A 40 -13.34 2.46 -4.39
CA GLU A 40 -12.90 2.74 -5.76
C GLU A 40 -13.12 1.55 -6.71
N ARG A 41 -12.87 0.33 -6.23
CA ARG A 41 -13.17 -0.89 -6.97
C ARG A 41 -14.67 -1.01 -7.26
N GLU A 42 -15.53 -0.75 -6.28
CA GLU A 42 -16.99 -0.80 -6.47
C GLU A 42 -17.44 0.23 -7.52
N GLN A 43 -16.87 1.44 -7.50
CA GLN A 43 -17.14 2.46 -8.53
C GLN A 43 -16.69 1.99 -9.93
N ALA A 44 -15.51 1.37 -10.04
CA ALA A 44 -15.01 0.82 -11.29
C ALA A 44 -15.88 -0.34 -11.80
N GLU A 45 -16.38 -1.20 -10.91
CA GLU A 45 -17.31 -2.29 -11.24
C GLU A 45 -18.67 -1.76 -11.71
N LYS A 46 -19.18 -0.69 -11.08
CA LYS A 46 -20.41 0.00 -11.55
C LYS A 46 -20.22 0.58 -12.95
N ALA A 47 -19.11 1.29 -13.19
CA ALA A 47 -18.78 1.83 -14.50
C ALA A 47 -18.64 0.73 -15.56
N SER A 48 -18.05 -0.41 -15.21
CA SER A 48 -17.95 -1.58 -16.10
C SER A 48 -19.33 -2.15 -16.45
N LYS A 49 -20.23 -2.29 -15.47
CA LYS A 49 -21.60 -2.80 -15.69
C LYS A 49 -22.45 -1.85 -16.52
N GLU A 50 -22.31 -0.55 -16.30
CA GLU A 50 -22.97 0.48 -17.12
C GLU A 50 -22.51 0.39 -18.59
N LEU A 51 -21.23 0.11 -18.81
CA LEU A 51 -20.67 -0.08 -20.14
C LEU A 51 -21.13 -1.39 -20.80
N GLU A 52 -21.28 -2.48 -20.04
CA GLU A 52 -21.85 -3.75 -20.52
C GLU A 52 -23.35 -3.66 -20.85
N ALA A 53 -24.09 -2.79 -20.15
CA ALA A 53 -25.50 -2.53 -20.41
C ALA A 53 -25.73 -1.60 -21.61
N ALA A 54 -24.71 -0.87 -22.05
CA ALA A 54 -24.75 -0.05 -23.26
C ALA A 54 -24.82 -0.95 -24.51
N PRO A 55 -25.35 -0.45 -25.65
CA PRO A 55 -25.31 -1.18 -26.91
C PRO A 55 -23.88 -1.63 -27.21
N ALA A 56 -23.72 -2.91 -27.54
CA ALA A 56 -22.40 -3.51 -27.76
C ALA A 56 -21.64 -2.73 -28.83
N VAL A 57 -20.49 -2.18 -28.45
CA VAL A 57 -19.53 -1.62 -29.40
C VAL A 57 -19.12 -2.75 -30.34
N PRO A 58 -19.19 -2.57 -31.68
CA PRO A 58 -18.78 -3.59 -32.62
C PRO A 58 -17.39 -4.12 -32.26
N ILE A 59 -17.17 -5.43 -32.17
CA ILE A 59 -15.85 -5.99 -31.79
C ILE A 59 -14.79 -5.68 -32.86
N THR A 60 -15.23 -5.35 -34.07
CA THR A 60 -14.41 -5.03 -35.23
C THR A 60 -14.68 -3.62 -35.69
N ASP A 61 -13.60 -2.89 -36.00
CA ASP A 61 -13.68 -1.57 -36.62
C ASP A 61 -14.55 -1.65 -37.89
N PRO A 62 -15.63 -0.85 -37.99
CA PRO A 62 -16.55 -0.85 -39.13
C PRO A 62 -15.85 -0.45 -40.45
N THR A 63 -14.63 0.06 -40.38
CA THR A 63 -13.82 0.48 -41.53
C THR A 63 -12.63 -0.43 -41.79
N THR A 64 -12.54 -1.57 -41.11
CA THR A 64 -11.49 -2.57 -41.34
C THR A 64 -11.43 -2.95 -42.82
N GLY A 65 -10.32 -2.63 -43.50
CA GLY A 65 -10.13 -2.90 -44.92
C GLY A 65 -10.66 -1.83 -45.88
N LEU A 66 -11.23 -0.73 -45.38
CA LEU A 66 -11.58 0.44 -46.18
C LEU A 66 -10.43 1.46 -46.17
N ASP A 67 -9.91 1.82 -47.34
CA ASP A 67 -9.04 3.00 -47.43
C ASP A 67 -9.90 4.27 -47.34
N LEU A 68 -9.84 4.93 -46.18
CA LEU A 68 -10.56 6.18 -45.90
C LEU A 68 -9.78 7.43 -46.35
N ARG A 69 -8.55 7.30 -46.87
CA ARG A 69 -7.69 8.43 -47.27
C ARG A 69 -7.86 8.84 -48.72
N ILE A 70 -8.68 8.11 -49.47
CA ILE A 70 -8.98 8.38 -50.87
C ILE A 70 -9.66 9.76 -51.00
N ASP A 71 -9.26 10.51 -52.02
CA ASP A 71 -9.86 11.79 -52.44
C ASP A 71 -10.70 11.57 -53.70
N PRO A 72 -12.04 11.45 -53.59
CA PRO A 72 -12.94 11.15 -54.70
C PRO A 72 -12.87 12.18 -55.84
N ALA A 73 -12.49 13.43 -55.56
CA ALA A 73 -12.46 14.49 -56.57
C ALA A 73 -11.33 14.29 -57.60
N LYS A 74 -10.23 13.63 -57.18
CA LYS A 74 -9.04 13.37 -57.98
C LYS A 74 -9.11 12.09 -58.81
N LEU A 75 -10.10 11.24 -58.57
CA LEU A 75 -10.29 9.99 -59.31
C LEU A 75 -10.93 10.21 -60.68
N THR A 76 -10.59 9.33 -61.62
CA THR A 76 -11.26 9.23 -62.93
C THR A 76 -12.62 8.54 -62.80
N VAL A 77 -13.49 8.67 -63.81
CA VAL A 77 -14.82 8.03 -63.81
C VAL A 77 -14.70 6.50 -63.67
N ALA A 78 -13.76 5.88 -64.37
CA ALA A 78 -13.52 4.43 -64.28
C ALA A 78 -13.09 4.01 -62.87
N GLN A 79 -12.16 4.76 -62.25
CA GLN A 79 -11.72 4.50 -60.87
C GLN A 79 -12.84 4.70 -59.84
N LEU A 80 -13.68 5.72 -60.03
CA LEU A 80 -14.86 5.95 -59.17
C LEU A 80 -15.85 4.80 -59.27
N GLN A 81 -16.12 4.29 -60.47
CA GLN A 81 -17.01 3.14 -60.65
C GLN A 81 -16.42 1.87 -60.04
N GLU A 82 -15.12 1.65 -60.18
CA GLU A 82 -14.42 0.52 -59.57
C GLU A 82 -14.50 0.59 -58.04
N GLU A 83 -14.20 1.74 -57.43
CA GLU A 83 -14.27 1.93 -55.98
C GLU A 83 -15.70 1.82 -55.43
N LEU A 84 -16.70 2.36 -56.12
CA LEU A 84 -18.10 2.18 -55.76
C LEU A 84 -18.50 0.70 -55.84
N THR A 85 -18.08 -0.01 -56.88
CA THR A 85 -18.41 -1.44 -57.07
C THR A 85 -17.72 -2.32 -56.02
N LYS A 86 -16.44 -2.07 -55.71
CA LYS A 86 -15.71 -2.75 -54.62
C LYS A 86 -16.41 -2.62 -53.27
N ARG A 87 -17.11 -1.51 -53.06
CA ARG A 87 -17.83 -1.17 -51.83
C ARG A 87 -19.31 -1.52 -51.89
N GLY A 88 -19.78 -2.19 -52.94
CA GLY A 88 -21.17 -2.60 -53.11
C GLY A 88 -22.16 -1.44 -53.32
N LEU A 89 -21.67 -0.26 -53.69
CA LEU A 89 -22.47 0.94 -53.95
C LEU A 89 -22.87 1.03 -55.43
N ASP A 90 -23.93 1.80 -55.72
CA ASP A 90 -24.38 2.01 -57.09
C ASP A 90 -23.33 2.77 -57.92
N ALA A 91 -22.78 2.09 -58.93
CA ALA A 91 -21.80 2.62 -59.88
C ALA A 91 -22.42 3.17 -61.18
N LYS A 92 -23.76 3.30 -61.26
CA LYS A 92 -24.45 3.88 -62.43
C LYS A 92 -23.96 5.30 -62.70
N TRP A 93 -23.41 5.47 -63.90
CA TRP A 93 -22.92 6.73 -64.43
C TRP A 93 -23.86 7.27 -65.51
N ASN A 94 -24.14 8.57 -65.45
CA ASN A 94 -24.89 9.29 -66.48
C ASN A 94 -23.97 10.37 -67.09
N PRO A 95 -23.58 10.24 -68.37
CA PRO A 95 -22.68 11.19 -69.03
C PRO A 95 -23.18 12.64 -68.99
N LEU A 96 -24.50 12.85 -69.02
CA LEU A 96 -25.13 14.17 -69.01
C LEU A 96 -24.98 14.90 -67.67
N LYS A 97 -24.78 14.17 -66.56
CA LYS A 97 -24.55 14.74 -65.22
C LYS A 97 -23.07 14.79 -64.83
N GLY A 98 -22.17 14.36 -65.72
CA GLY A 98 -20.73 14.36 -65.49
C GLY A 98 -20.27 13.41 -64.37
N LYS A 99 -19.10 13.66 -63.80
CA LYS A 99 -18.50 12.84 -62.72
C LYS A 99 -19.04 13.16 -61.32
N ALA A 100 -19.66 14.33 -61.14
CA ALA A 100 -20.14 14.84 -59.85
C ALA A 100 -20.98 13.83 -59.03
N PRO A 101 -22.01 13.16 -59.59
CA PRO A 101 -22.85 12.26 -58.79
C PRO A 101 -22.15 10.98 -58.32
N LEU A 102 -21.05 10.55 -58.98
CA LEU A 102 -20.22 9.43 -58.52
C LEU A 102 -19.31 9.88 -57.37
N VAL A 103 -18.73 11.08 -57.50
CA VAL A 103 -17.91 11.71 -56.45
C VAL A 103 -18.72 11.91 -55.18
N GLU A 104 -19.92 12.49 -55.29
CA GLU A 104 -20.81 12.73 -54.13
C GLU A 104 -21.19 11.42 -53.41
N ARG A 105 -21.50 10.36 -54.16
CA ARG A 105 -21.82 9.04 -53.57
C ARG A 105 -20.64 8.45 -52.80
N LEU A 106 -19.45 8.44 -53.41
CA LEU A 106 -18.25 7.90 -52.76
C LEU A 106 -17.85 8.75 -51.55
N GLN A 107 -17.87 10.09 -51.70
CA GLN A 107 -17.55 11.04 -50.63
C GLN A 107 -18.50 10.87 -49.45
N GLY A 108 -19.82 10.82 -49.70
CA GLY A 108 -20.81 10.63 -48.64
C GLY A 108 -20.64 9.31 -47.89
N HIS A 109 -20.30 8.23 -48.59
CA HIS A 109 -19.99 6.96 -47.93
C HIS A 109 -18.70 7.04 -47.09
N LEU A 110 -17.64 7.65 -47.61
CA LEU A 110 -16.37 7.81 -46.88
C LEU A 110 -16.56 8.69 -45.63
N ASP A 111 -17.35 9.76 -45.73
CA ASP A 111 -17.63 10.65 -44.60
C ASP A 111 -18.48 9.94 -43.54
N ALA A 112 -19.48 9.16 -43.95
CA ALA A 112 -20.25 8.32 -43.02
C ALA A 112 -19.36 7.26 -42.34
N ALA A 113 -18.49 6.59 -43.08
CA ALA A 113 -17.56 5.60 -42.55
C ALA A 113 -16.55 6.23 -41.58
N ARG A 114 -16.01 7.42 -41.89
CA ARG A 114 -15.13 8.18 -40.97
C ARG A 114 -15.85 8.57 -39.69
N ALA A 115 -17.09 9.05 -39.78
CA ALA A 115 -17.88 9.38 -38.59
C ALA A 115 -18.11 8.16 -37.70
N GLN A 116 -18.42 6.99 -38.29
CA GLN A 116 -18.56 5.73 -37.56
C GLN A 116 -17.24 5.27 -36.94
N HIS A 117 -16.11 5.42 -37.63
CA HIS A 117 -14.78 5.09 -37.10
C HIS A 117 -14.44 5.93 -35.87
N VAL A 118 -14.72 7.24 -35.90
CA VAL A 118 -14.48 8.13 -34.75
C VAL A 118 -15.30 7.68 -33.53
N VAL A 119 -16.60 7.40 -33.71
CA VAL A 119 -17.45 6.89 -32.62
C VAL A 119 -16.92 5.56 -32.10
N PHE A 120 -16.55 4.64 -32.99
CA PHE A 120 -15.98 3.35 -32.61
C PHE A 120 -14.67 3.48 -31.83
N GLU A 121 -13.77 4.38 -32.25
CA GLU A 121 -12.52 4.64 -31.53
C GLU A 121 -12.75 5.24 -30.15
N GLU A 122 -13.65 6.21 -30.03
CA GLU A 122 -14.02 6.83 -28.75
C GLU A 122 -14.64 5.81 -27.79
N GLU A 123 -15.58 5.00 -28.27
CA GLU A 123 -16.21 3.95 -27.48
C GLU A 123 -15.19 2.86 -27.08
N SER A 124 -14.35 2.42 -28.01
CA SER A 124 -13.29 1.46 -27.73
C SER A 124 -12.27 1.99 -26.73
N ALA A 125 -11.93 3.29 -26.79
CA ALA A 125 -11.05 3.93 -25.83
C ALA A 125 -11.67 3.94 -24.43
N ARG A 126 -12.96 4.28 -24.31
CA ARG A 126 -13.70 4.22 -23.05
C ARG A 126 -13.72 2.80 -22.46
N VAL A 127 -13.96 1.78 -23.29
CA VAL A 127 -13.91 0.37 -22.86
C VAL A 127 -12.54 0.02 -22.29
N ARG A 128 -11.47 0.37 -23.00
CA ARG A 128 -10.10 0.10 -22.54
C ARG A 128 -9.76 0.85 -21.25
N GLU A 129 -10.21 2.10 -21.11
CA GLU A 129 -9.99 2.91 -19.91
C GLU A 129 -10.69 2.29 -18.69
N VAL A 130 -11.96 1.92 -18.82
CA VAL A 130 -12.73 1.29 -17.73
C VAL A 130 -12.12 -0.05 -17.35
N ALA A 131 -11.74 -0.88 -18.33
CA ALA A 131 -11.07 -2.14 -18.08
C ALA A 131 -9.72 -1.96 -17.37
N ALA A 132 -8.91 -0.98 -17.79
CA ALA A 132 -7.64 -0.66 -17.15
C ALA A 132 -7.83 -0.17 -15.71
N ARG A 133 -8.84 0.68 -15.47
CA ARG A 133 -9.18 1.16 -14.10
C ARG A 133 -9.66 0.01 -13.21
N LEU A 134 -10.47 -0.91 -13.73
CA LEU A 134 -10.90 -2.08 -12.97
C LEU A 134 -9.73 -3.02 -12.62
N ALA A 135 -8.78 -3.21 -13.54
CA ALA A 135 -7.57 -3.98 -13.27
C ALA A 135 -6.68 -3.30 -12.20
N ALA A 136 -6.48 -1.98 -12.32
CA ALA A 136 -5.69 -1.21 -11.36
C ALA A 136 -6.29 -1.21 -9.96
N THR A 137 -7.61 -1.01 -9.83
CA THR A 137 -8.30 -1.03 -8.52
C THR A 137 -8.29 -2.40 -7.87
N LYS A 138 -8.36 -3.49 -8.63
CA LYS A 138 -8.15 -4.85 -8.09
C LYS A 138 -6.76 -5.01 -7.49
N ALA A 139 -5.72 -4.62 -8.23
CA ALA A 139 -4.34 -4.67 -7.73
C ALA A 139 -4.14 -3.80 -6.49
N ALA A 140 -4.78 -2.62 -6.44
CA ALA A 140 -4.74 -1.73 -5.27
C ALA A 140 -5.39 -2.36 -4.03
N VAL A 141 -6.52 -3.07 -4.17
CA VAL A 141 -7.16 -3.82 -3.07
C VAL A 141 -6.25 -4.94 -2.56
N ASP A 142 -5.60 -5.69 -3.46
CA ASP A 142 -4.69 -6.76 -3.06
C ASP A 142 -3.46 -6.21 -2.31
N GLN A 143 -2.90 -5.09 -2.78
CA GLN A 143 -1.81 -4.39 -2.09
C GLN A 143 -2.23 -3.84 -0.72
N ALA A 144 -3.40 -3.20 -0.64
CA ALA A 144 -3.92 -2.66 0.62
C ALA A 144 -4.19 -3.77 1.64
N ARG A 145 -4.67 -4.93 1.19
CA ARG A 145 -4.86 -6.10 2.04
C ARG A 145 -3.54 -6.66 2.56
N ALA A 146 -2.54 -6.79 1.69
CA ALA A 146 -1.20 -7.23 2.11
C ALA A 146 -0.56 -6.25 3.12
N ALA A 147 -0.77 -4.94 2.93
CA ALA A 147 -0.31 -3.92 3.88
C ALA A 147 -1.03 -4.03 5.23
N LEU A 148 -2.35 -4.28 5.23
CA LEU A 148 -3.11 -4.51 6.47
C LEU A 148 -2.65 -5.76 7.20
N ASP A 149 -2.44 -6.87 6.49
CA ASP A 149 -1.93 -8.12 7.08
C ASP A 149 -0.54 -7.92 7.72
N ALA A 150 0.33 -7.14 7.05
CA ALA A 150 1.64 -6.77 7.60
C ALA A 150 1.53 -5.86 8.82
N ALA A 151 0.61 -4.88 8.81
CA ALA A 151 0.35 -4.00 9.94
C ALA A 151 -0.21 -4.77 11.15
N HIS A 152 -1.16 -5.70 10.93
CA HIS A 152 -1.67 -6.60 11.97
C HIS A 152 -0.55 -7.44 12.60
N ALA A 153 0.37 -7.97 11.78
CA ALA A 153 1.52 -8.73 12.28
C ALA A 153 2.42 -7.86 13.16
N ALA A 154 2.74 -6.63 12.70
CA ALA A 154 3.55 -5.68 13.45
C ALA A 154 2.88 -5.25 14.77
N THR A 155 1.57 -4.97 14.78
CA THR A 155 0.85 -4.66 16.01
C THR A 155 0.86 -5.84 16.98
N LYS A 156 0.68 -7.06 16.47
CA LYS A 156 0.72 -8.27 17.31
C LYS A 156 2.10 -8.45 17.94
N GLU A 157 3.17 -8.26 17.18
CA GLU A 157 4.55 -8.33 17.66
C GLU A 157 4.83 -7.24 18.71
N ALA A 158 4.43 -5.99 18.44
CA ALA A 158 4.59 -4.89 19.41
C ALA A 158 3.80 -5.13 20.71
N ARG A 159 2.58 -5.71 20.62
CA ARG A 159 1.80 -6.13 21.80
C ARG A 159 2.44 -7.30 22.54
N GLN A 160 3.13 -8.20 21.85
CA GLN A 160 3.86 -9.29 22.50
C GLN A 160 5.09 -8.77 23.24
N ALA A 161 5.84 -7.84 22.63
CA ALA A 161 6.97 -7.16 23.27
C ALA A 161 6.57 -6.38 24.55
N LEU A 162 5.32 -5.94 24.66
CA LEU A 162 4.80 -5.36 25.90
C LEU A 162 4.54 -6.39 27.01
N LYS A 163 4.22 -7.64 26.65
CA LYS A 163 3.92 -8.72 27.61
C LYS A 163 5.18 -9.37 28.17
N GLU A 164 6.25 -9.41 27.39
CA GLU A 164 7.56 -9.92 27.79
C GLU A 164 8.44 -8.71 28.14
N PRO A 165 8.50 -8.26 29.41
CA PRO A 165 9.39 -7.17 29.77
C PRO A 165 10.81 -7.51 29.37
N PHE A 166 11.44 -6.62 28.61
CA PHE A 166 12.87 -6.66 28.35
C PHE A 166 13.60 -6.73 29.70
N ILE A 167 14.19 -7.88 30.00
CA ILE A 167 15.13 -8.03 31.11
C ILE A 167 16.46 -7.54 30.55
N PRO A 168 16.97 -6.37 30.93
CA PRO A 168 18.28 -5.95 30.47
C PRO A 168 19.32 -6.96 30.97
N ASP A 169 20.23 -7.38 30.08
CA ASP A 169 21.34 -8.30 30.40
C ASP A 169 22.27 -7.75 31.51
N ALA A 170 22.19 -6.45 31.80
CA ALA A 170 22.86 -5.84 32.95
C ALA A 170 21.98 -4.73 33.57
N VAL A 171 21.61 -4.91 34.83
CA VAL A 171 21.14 -3.81 35.68
C VAL A 171 22.37 -3.06 36.19
N LEU A 172 22.53 -1.81 35.76
CA LEU A 172 23.53 -0.90 36.31
C LEU A 172 22.97 -0.30 37.61
N ILE A 173 23.71 -0.48 38.70
CA ILE A 173 23.39 0.12 39.98
C ILE A 173 24.25 1.38 40.10
N ASP A 174 23.63 2.55 39.90
CA ASP A 174 24.30 3.82 40.15
C ASP A 174 24.34 4.10 41.66
N PRO A 175 25.51 4.43 42.23
CA PRO A 175 25.60 4.85 43.62
C PRO A 175 24.87 6.18 43.81
N SER A 176 24.14 6.31 44.94
CA SER A 176 23.44 7.54 45.28
C SER A 176 24.38 8.76 45.26
N PRO A 177 23.91 9.95 44.87
CA PRO A 177 24.69 11.19 44.94
C PRO A 177 25.27 11.48 46.33
N SER A 178 24.62 10.96 47.39
CA SER A 178 25.09 11.06 48.77
C SER A 178 26.35 10.23 49.06
N LEU A 179 26.61 9.17 48.29
CA LEU A 179 27.81 8.31 48.40
C LEU A 179 28.98 8.86 47.58
N THR A 180 28.70 9.58 46.50
CA THR A 180 29.73 10.22 45.65
C THR A 180 30.19 11.59 46.18
N ALA A 181 29.50 12.14 47.18
CA ALA A 181 29.77 13.47 47.73
C ALA A 181 31.12 13.55 48.49
N ASP A 182 31.61 12.44 49.03
CA ASP A 182 32.84 12.37 49.84
C ASP A 182 34.11 12.07 49.00
N GLY A 183 34.04 12.24 47.67
CA GLY A 183 35.19 12.03 46.77
C GLY A 183 35.53 10.56 46.51
N VAL A 184 34.67 9.63 46.94
CA VAL A 184 34.78 8.21 46.64
C VAL A 184 34.18 7.96 45.24
N MET A 185 35.04 7.65 44.27
CA MET A 185 34.62 7.21 42.94
C MET A 185 34.26 5.71 43.03
N LEU A 186 32.97 5.41 43.12
CA LEU A 186 32.48 4.04 42.94
C LEU A 186 32.18 3.85 41.46
N GLU A 187 32.92 2.94 40.81
CA GLU A 187 32.61 2.55 39.44
C GLU A 187 31.26 1.80 39.40
N PRO A 188 30.39 2.06 38.41
CA PRO A 188 29.14 1.31 38.27
C PRO A 188 29.46 -0.16 37.99
N VAL A 189 29.06 -1.04 38.92
CA VAL A 189 29.25 -2.49 38.80
C VAL A 189 27.93 -3.12 38.33
N SER A 190 28.01 -4.05 37.37
CA SER A 190 26.83 -4.79 36.92
C SER A 190 26.36 -5.75 38.00
N LEU A 191 25.04 -5.95 38.13
CA LEU A 191 24.45 -6.90 39.07
C LEU A 191 25.05 -8.32 38.92
N GLU A 192 25.32 -8.77 37.69
CA GLU A 192 25.99 -10.06 37.45
C GLU A 192 27.40 -10.12 38.02
N ALA A 193 28.18 -9.03 37.95
CA ALA A 193 29.52 -8.99 38.51
C ALA A 193 29.48 -9.05 40.04
N VAL A 194 28.47 -8.42 40.67
CA VAL A 194 28.22 -8.53 42.11
C VAL A 194 27.85 -9.97 42.50
N MET A 195 27.00 -10.64 41.72
CA MET A 195 26.60 -12.03 41.96
C MET A 195 27.78 -13.01 41.78
N LYS A 196 28.58 -12.84 40.73
CA LYS A 196 29.76 -13.70 40.43
C LYS A 196 30.90 -13.54 41.44
N ALA A 197 31.00 -12.40 42.12
CA ALA A 197 32.02 -12.18 43.15
C ALA A 197 31.81 -13.02 44.43
N SER A 198 30.61 -13.60 44.62
CA SER A 198 30.18 -14.22 45.88
C SER A 198 30.59 -15.69 46.10
N GLU A 199 30.86 -16.46 45.06
CA GLU A 199 31.10 -17.91 45.23
C GLU A 199 32.52 -18.26 45.70
N ASN A 200 33.50 -17.36 45.52
CA ASN A 200 34.92 -17.64 45.84
C ASN A 200 35.61 -16.55 46.70
N SER A 201 34.89 -15.50 47.10
CA SER A 201 35.45 -14.45 47.93
C SER A 201 35.40 -14.83 49.42
N LYS A 202 36.51 -14.63 50.14
CA LYS A 202 36.64 -14.98 51.57
C LYS A 202 36.21 -13.86 52.52
N ASP A 203 35.74 -12.74 52.00
CA ASP A 203 35.35 -11.59 52.81
C ASP A 203 33.84 -11.65 53.08
N GLU A 204 33.47 -11.77 54.36
CA GLU A 204 32.07 -11.85 54.84
C GLU A 204 31.20 -10.66 54.34
N GLU A 205 31.83 -9.52 54.03
CA GLU A 205 31.21 -8.32 53.47
C GLU A 205 30.57 -8.55 52.09
N HIS A 206 31.00 -9.55 51.33
CA HIS A 206 30.44 -9.88 50.01
C HIS A 206 29.25 -10.85 50.05
N PHE A 207 29.06 -11.58 51.17
CA PHE A 207 27.90 -12.46 51.34
C PHE A 207 26.62 -11.64 51.52
N GLU A 208 26.64 -10.60 52.35
CA GLU A 208 25.48 -9.70 52.54
C GLU A 208 25.13 -8.96 51.24
N ALA A 209 26.14 -8.57 50.45
CA ALA A 209 25.94 -7.95 49.14
C ALA A 209 25.29 -8.91 48.13
N ALA A 210 25.67 -10.19 48.14
CA ALA A 210 25.11 -11.22 47.27
C ALA A 210 23.66 -11.59 47.65
N VAL A 211 23.38 -11.76 48.95
CA VAL A 211 22.02 -12.01 49.46
C VAL A 211 21.11 -10.80 49.20
N PHE A 212 21.64 -9.58 49.35
CA PHE A 212 20.93 -8.37 48.97
C PHE A 212 20.67 -8.31 47.46
N ALA A 213 21.65 -8.66 46.63
CA ALA A 213 21.50 -8.69 45.18
C ALA A 213 20.45 -9.71 44.71
N GLU A 214 20.42 -10.91 45.29
CA GLU A 214 19.40 -11.93 45.02
C GLU A 214 18.00 -11.47 45.47
N ALA A 215 17.88 -10.97 46.70
CA ALA A 215 16.60 -10.47 47.21
C ALA A 215 16.11 -9.25 46.40
N PHE A 216 17.02 -8.40 45.95
CA PHE A 216 16.71 -7.27 45.07
C PHE A 216 16.26 -7.74 43.69
N HIS A 217 16.93 -8.74 43.11
CA HIS A 217 16.53 -9.32 41.82
C HIS A 217 15.15 -9.98 41.90
N GLU A 218 14.86 -10.72 42.97
CA GLU A 218 13.54 -11.32 43.22
C GLU A 218 12.46 -10.23 43.42
N MET A 219 12.78 -9.16 44.14
CA MET A 219 11.86 -8.04 44.35
C MET A 219 11.60 -7.26 43.04
N LEU A 220 12.62 -7.09 42.19
CA LEU A 220 12.49 -6.49 40.86
C LEU A 220 11.58 -7.36 39.98
N ALA A 221 11.81 -8.68 39.93
CA ALA A 221 10.96 -9.61 39.17
C ALA A 221 9.50 -9.58 39.68
N ALA A 222 9.30 -9.56 41.00
CA ALA A 222 7.97 -9.55 41.61
C ALA A 222 7.21 -8.23 41.45
N ARG A 223 7.88 -7.07 41.53
CA ARG A 223 7.24 -5.75 41.38
C ARG A 223 7.09 -5.36 39.92
N PHE A 224 8.14 -5.43 39.10
CA PHE A 224 8.06 -5.05 37.69
C PHE A 224 7.24 -6.06 36.86
N GLY A 225 7.27 -7.35 37.20
CA GLY A 225 6.40 -8.34 36.57
C GLY A 225 4.91 -8.14 36.87
N ARG A 226 4.54 -7.56 38.03
CA ARG A 226 3.13 -7.33 38.41
C ARG A 226 2.58 -5.95 38.05
N THR A 227 3.42 -4.92 37.95
CA THR A 227 2.95 -3.56 37.57
C THR A 227 2.78 -3.38 36.06
N LEU A 228 3.40 -4.22 35.22
CA LEU A 228 3.18 -4.22 33.77
C LEU A 228 1.87 -4.93 33.34
N LEU A 229 1.18 -5.62 34.27
CA LEU A 229 -0.07 -6.35 34.01
C LEU A 229 -1.34 -5.62 34.55
N ARG A 230 -1.25 -4.33 34.89
CA ARG A 230 -2.40 -3.49 35.23
C ARG A 230 -2.58 -2.34 34.26
#